data_AF-A0A8C5R439-F1
#
_entry.id   AF-A0A8C5R439-F1
#
_cell.length_a   1.000
_cell.length_b   1.000
_cell.length_c   1.000
_cell.angle_alpha   90.00
_cell.angle_beta   90.00
_cell.angle_gamma   90.00
#
_symmetry.space_group_name_H-M   'P 1'
#
loop_
_entity.id
_entity.type
_entity.pdbx_description
1 polymer ?
#
loop_
_entity_poly.entity_id
_entity_poly.type
_entity_poly.pdbx_seq_one_letter_code
_entity_poly.pdbx_strand_id
1 'polypeptide(L)'
;MHSAGQQLATRGGSPGGHVTQTLGVMAARRAGSCTPVVFLLLALCSWLQEGLGQYNEHEAEHFFRSGHTNNWAVLVCTSRFWFNYRHVANTLSMYRSVKRLGIPDSHILLMLADDMACNPRNPKPATVFSHKNMELNVYGDDVEVDYRGYEVTVENFLRVLTGRIPPSTPRLKRLLSDDRSNILIYMTGHGGNGFLKFQDSEEITNVELADAFEQMWQKRRYNELLFIIDTCQGASMYERFYSPNIMALASSQIGEDSLSHQPDAGVGVHLMDRYTFYVLEFLEEIHPASHNNMHDLFQVCPKSLCVSTPGHRTDLFQRDPQTVLITDFFGSVRKVELTKDPVIIKPHLEQRQKRFSSADAMMDAVKYAHQLPVSEIIHQKPKPTEWHPPSGFILGLWALILLVFFKTYGLKHMKHVI
;
A
#
# COMPACT_ATOMS: atom_id res chain seq x y z
N MET A 1 -10.91 46.87 -47.66
CA MET A 1 -10.16 48.13 -47.82
C MET A 1 -8.80 47.78 -48.38
N HIS A 2 -8.53 48.28 -49.61
CA HIS A 2 -7.28 48.49 -50.38
C HIS A 2 -6.02 47.66 -50.07
N SER A 3 -5.14 47.25 -51.00
CA SER A 3 -4.94 47.38 -52.46
C SER A 3 -3.60 46.66 -52.73
N ALA A 4 -3.48 45.61 -53.54
CA ALA A 4 -3.20 45.56 -54.99
C ALA A 4 -1.82 46.11 -55.47
N GLY A 5 -1.12 45.26 -56.25
CA GLY A 5 -0.15 45.61 -57.32
C GLY A 5 1.25 44.95 -57.19
N GLN A 6 1.93 44.43 -58.21
CA GLN A 6 1.64 44.07 -59.61
C GLN A 6 2.89 43.32 -60.18
N GLN A 7 2.70 42.49 -61.21
CA GLN A 7 3.69 41.66 -61.94
C GLN A 7 4.66 42.44 -62.86
N LEU A 8 5.78 41.79 -63.26
CA LEU A 8 6.40 41.68 -64.62
C LEU A 8 7.86 41.16 -64.45
N ALA A 9 8.32 39.96 -64.83
CA ALA A 9 8.39 39.22 -66.10
C ALA A 9 9.42 39.74 -67.14
N THR A 10 10.53 39.01 -67.33
CA THR A 10 11.23 38.68 -68.62
C THR A 10 12.38 37.69 -68.30
N ARG A 11 12.36 36.39 -68.64
CA ARG A 11 12.47 35.63 -69.91
C ARG A 11 13.89 35.58 -70.55
N GLY A 12 14.35 34.35 -70.81
CA GLY A 12 15.43 33.98 -71.75
C GLY A 12 16.71 33.49 -71.04
N GLY A 13 17.25 32.30 -71.26
CA GLY A 13 16.95 31.18 -72.15
C GLY A 13 17.97 30.07 -71.83
N SER A 14 17.52 28.81 -71.85
CA SER A 14 18.38 27.62 -71.98
C SER A 14 18.44 27.29 -73.48
N PRO A 15 19.45 26.59 -74.04
CA PRO A 15 19.64 25.17 -73.71
C PRO A 15 21.05 24.58 -73.87
N GLY A 16 21.25 23.40 -73.25
CA GLY A 16 21.83 22.25 -73.95
C GLY A 16 23.34 22.02 -73.83
N GLY A 17 23.71 20.79 -73.46
CA GLY A 17 25.05 20.26 -73.69
C GLY A 17 25.51 19.21 -72.68
N HIS A 18 25.09 17.96 -72.84
CA HIS A 18 25.86 16.79 -72.37
C HIS A 18 27.26 16.81 -73.03
N VAL A 19 28.28 16.23 -72.36
CA VAL A 19 29.19 15.19 -72.92
C VAL A 19 30.39 14.92 -71.98
N THR A 20 30.45 13.64 -71.56
CA THR A 20 31.57 12.73 -71.23
C THR A 20 32.79 13.10 -70.39
N GLN A 21 33.10 12.11 -69.54
CA GLN A 21 34.38 11.72 -68.96
C GLN A 21 35.58 11.82 -69.93
N THR A 22 36.72 12.25 -69.38
CA THR A 22 38.05 11.81 -69.84
C THR A 22 38.95 11.61 -68.62
N LEU A 23 39.52 10.40 -68.52
CA LEU A 23 40.65 10.07 -67.66
C LEU A 23 41.89 10.88 -68.07
N GLY A 24 42.60 11.41 -67.08
CA GLY A 24 43.96 11.96 -67.23
C GLY A 24 44.79 11.58 -66.00
N VAL A 25 45.85 10.81 -66.24
CA VAL A 25 46.72 10.17 -65.25
C VAL A 25 47.84 11.12 -64.78
N MET A 26 48.15 11.03 -63.48
CA MET A 26 49.37 11.43 -62.75
C MET A 26 49.78 12.91 -62.64
N ALA A 27 49.84 13.39 -61.39
CA ALA A 27 51.12 13.74 -60.75
C ALA A 27 50.93 13.92 -59.23
N ALA A 28 51.54 13.03 -58.45
CA ALA A 28 51.67 13.18 -57.01
C ALA A 28 52.61 14.34 -56.65
N ARG A 29 52.17 15.28 -55.82
CA ARG A 29 53.04 16.17 -55.03
C ARG A 29 52.54 16.31 -53.58
N ARG A 30 53.25 15.59 -52.71
CA ARG A 30 53.56 15.81 -51.29
C ARG A 30 52.56 16.59 -50.40
N ALA A 31 51.86 15.81 -49.59
CA ALA A 31 51.45 15.99 -48.20
C ALA A 31 51.82 17.31 -47.47
N GLY A 32 50.78 18.05 -47.07
CA GLY A 32 50.74 18.83 -45.84
C GLY A 32 49.95 18.06 -44.78
N SER A 33 50.65 17.55 -43.78
CA SER A 33 50.16 16.71 -42.69
C SER A 33 49.27 17.50 -41.71
N CYS A 34 47.96 17.28 -41.71
CA CYS A 34 47.06 17.64 -40.59
C CYS A 34 45.79 16.78 -40.48
N THR A 35 45.60 15.81 -41.36
CA THR A 35 44.37 15.01 -41.43
C THR A 35 44.24 13.88 -40.38
N PRO A 36 45.29 13.17 -39.91
CA PRO A 36 45.07 12.05 -38.99
C PRO A 36 44.75 12.51 -37.57
N VAL A 37 45.24 13.68 -37.15
CA VAL A 37 45.04 14.21 -35.78
C VAL A 37 43.60 14.67 -35.57
N VAL A 38 42.98 15.29 -36.57
CA VAL A 38 41.57 15.73 -36.49
C VAL A 38 40.61 14.54 -36.45
N PHE A 39 40.87 13.49 -37.23
CA PHE A 39 40.08 12.25 -37.17
C PHE A 39 40.26 11.51 -35.84
N LEU A 40 41.48 11.48 -35.28
CA LEU A 40 41.72 10.92 -33.94
C LEU A 40 41.01 11.71 -32.85
N LEU A 41 41.01 13.05 -32.92
CA LEU A 41 40.33 13.89 -31.94
C LEU A 41 38.81 13.79 -32.03
N LEU A 42 38.23 13.69 -33.23
CA LEU A 42 36.80 13.47 -33.41
C LEU A 42 36.37 12.07 -32.97
N ALA A 43 37.19 11.04 -33.23
CA ALA A 43 36.94 9.69 -32.74
C ALA A 43 37.06 9.62 -31.20
N LEU A 44 38.06 10.29 -30.60
CA LEU A 44 38.17 10.41 -29.14
C LEU A 44 36.99 11.17 -28.55
N CYS A 45 36.52 12.23 -29.20
CA CYS A 45 35.37 13.00 -28.73
C CYS A 45 34.08 12.16 -28.79
N SER A 46 33.89 11.37 -29.85
CA SER A 46 32.75 10.45 -29.99
C SER A 46 32.81 9.31 -28.97
N TRP A 47 34.00 8.74 -28.71
CA TRP A 47 34.22 7.76 -27.64
C TRP A 47 33.99 8.34 -26.24
N LEU A 48 34.39 9.59 -25.99
CA LEU A 48 34.13 10.30 -24.74
C LEU A 48 32.63 10.61 -24.57
N GLN A 49 31.92 10.93 -25.65
CA GLN A 49 30.46 11.16 -25.64
C GLN A 49 29.66 9.86 -25.42
N GLU A 50 30.09 8.75 -26.00
CA GLU A 50 29.48 7.43 -25.77
C GLU A 50 29.75 6.93 -24.34
N GLY A 51 30.96 7.15 -23.80
CA GLY A 51 31.32 6.78 -22.42
C GLY A 51 30.54 7.56 -21.35
N LEU A 52 30.32 8.86 -21.56
CA LEU A 52 29.47 9.69 -20.66
C LEU A 52 27.98 9.33 -20.75
N GLY A 53 27.50 8.91 -21.94
CA GLY A 53 26.13 8.45 -22.14
C GLY A 53 25.84 7.10 -21.47
N GLN A 54 26.81 6.17 -21.47
CA GLN A 54 26.69 4.87 -20.80
C GLN A 54 26.75 4.97 -19.26
N TYR A 55 27.55 5.90 -18.71
CA TYR A 55 27.65 6.10 -17.26
C TYR A 55 26.31 6.57 -16.66
N ASN A 56 25.65 7.54 -17.31
CA ASN A 56 24.37 8.08 -16.87
C ASN A 56 23.20 7.10 -17.01
N GLU A 57 23.20 6.20 -18.01
CA GLU A 57 22.17 5.15 -18.13
C GLU A 57 22.30 4.08 -17.04
N HIS A 58 23.53 3.75 -16.64
CA HIS A 58 23.79 2.75 -15.60
C HIS A 58 23.47 3.29 -14.18
N GLU A 59 23.68 4.58 -13.92
CA GLU A 59 23.20 5.26 -12.70
C GLU A 59 21.67 5.36 -12.67
N ALA A 60 21.02 5.68 -13.79
CA ALA A 60 19.56 5.70 -13.88
C ALA A 60 18.94 4.31 -13.70
N GLU A 61 19.51 3.24 -14.27
CA GLU A 61 19.05 1.87 -13.99
C GLU A 61 19.29 1.49 -12.53
N HIS A 62 20.40 1.89 -11.91
CA HIS A 62 20.68 1.64 -10.49
C HIS A 62 19.71 2.41 -9.56
N PHE A 63 19.32 3.62 -9.96
CA PHE A 63 18.29 4.44 -9.32
C PHE A 63 16.92 3.73 -9.32
N PHE A 64 16.58 2.97 -10.36
CA PHE A 64 15.35 2.15 -10.41
C PHE A 64 15.51 0.72 -9.88
N ARG A 65 16.75 0.23 -9.69
CA ARG A 65 17.05 -1.10 -9.12
C ARG A 65 17.06 -1.13 -7.58
N SER A 66 17.17 0.02 -6.92
CA SER A 66 17.25 0.11 -5.46
C SER A 66 15.88 0.34 -4.80
N GLY A 67 15.21 -0.72 -4.34
CA GLY A 67 14.08 -0.59 -3.40
C GLY A 67 12.76 -0.02 -3.96
N HIS A 68 11.77 0.06 -3.08
CA HIS A 68 10.44 0.61 -3.33
C HIS A 68 10.48 2.13 -3.62
N THR A 69 9.41 2.65 -4.21
CA THR A 69 9.35 4.04 -4.71
C THR A 69 8.66 5.00 -3.76
N ASN A 70 7.81 4.50 -2.88
CA ASN A 70 7.04 5.30 -1.94
C ASN A 70 6.54 4.44 -0.77
N ASN A 71 6.21 5.11 0.33
CA ASN A 71 5.63 4.51 1.52
C ASN A 71 4.21 5.02 1.72
N TRP A 72 3.33 4.12 2.15
CA TRP A 72 1.97 4.42 2.62
C TRP A 72 1.81 3.98 4.07
N ALA A 73 0.99 4.70 4.82
CA ALA A 73 0.58 4.30 6.15
C ALA A 73 -0.95 4.21 6.24
N VAL A 74 -1.47 3.15 6.85
CA VAL A 74 -2.88 2.98 7.18
C VAL A 74 -2.96 2.80 8.69
N LEU A 75 -3.49 3.80 9.38
CA LEU A 75 -3.47 3.91 10.84
C LEU A 75 -4.91 3.87 11.37
N VAL A 76 -5.24 2.85 12.17
CA VAL A 76 -6.64 2.55 12.53
C VAL A 76 -6.81 2.42 14.04
N CYS A 77 -7.56 3.35 14.63
CA CYS A 77 -8.15 3.19 15.95
C CYS A 77 -9.55 2.62 15.81
N THR A 78 -9.77 1.40 16.29
CA THR A 78 -11.05 0.70 16.12
C THR A 78 -12.02 0.90 17.29
N SER A 79 -11.55 1.48 18.40
CA SER A 79 -12.32 1.58 19.64
C SER A 79 -13.00 2.92 19.85
N ARG A 80 -14.10 2.90 20.61
CA ARG A 80 -14.88 4.07 20.99
C ARG A 80 -15.00 4.22 22.50
N PHE A 81 -15.57 5.34 22.93
CA PHE A 81 -15.81 5.73 24.31
C PHE A 81 -14.57 6.22 25.06
N TRP A 82 -14.81 7.08 26.06
CA TRP A 82 -13.77 7.78 26.80
C TRP A 82 -12.76 6.86 27.50
N PHE A 83 -13.20 5.71 28.02
CA PHE A 83 -12.30 4.75 28.66
C PHE A 83 -11.28 4.12 27.70
N ASN A 84 -11.47 4.29 26.38
CA ASN A 84 -10.56 3.85 25.32
C ASN A 84 -9.73 5.00 24.73
N TYR A 85 -9.60 6.12 25.46
CA TYR A 85 -8.77 7.27 25.08
C TYR A 85 -7.42 6.89 24.48
N ARG A 86 -6.73 5.93 25.12
CA ARG A 86 -5.42 5.42 24.70
C ARG A 86 -5.35 4.94 23.25
N HIS A 87 -6.40 4.30 22.71
CA HIS A 87 -6.35 3.80 21.33
C HIS A 87 -6.32 4.96 20.31
N VAL A 88 -7.01 6.06 20.60
CA VAL A 88 -6.96 7.28 19.79
C VAL A 88 -5.60 7.95 19.94
N ALA A 89 -5.09 8.08 21.18
CA ALA A 89 -3.77 8.67 21.44
C ALA A 89 -2.61 7.86 20.81
N ASN A 90 -2.65 6.52 20.87
CA ASN A 90 -1.75 5.60 20.20
C ASN A 90 -1.68 5.89 18.68
N THR A 91 -2.85 5.93 18.04
CA THR A 91 -2.96 6.10 16.58
C THR A 91 -2.48 7.48 16.13
N LEU A 92 -2.86 8.53 16.86
CA LEU A 92 -2.38 9.90 16.63
C LEU A 92 -0.87 10.03 16.84
N SER A 93 -0.32 9.33 17.82
CA SER A 93 1.13 9.31 18.05
C SER A 93 1.87 8.61 16.91
N MET A 94 1.37 7.48 16.41
CA MET A 94 1.90 6.82 15.22
C MET A 94 1.85 7.73 13.99
N TYR A 95 0.72 8.41 13.79
CA TYR A 95 0.54 9.38 12.71
C TYR A 95 1.61 10.47 12.77
N ARG A 96 1.85 11.05 13.95
CA ARG A 96 2.93 12.03 14.15
C ARG A 96 4.31 11.43 13.82
N SER A 97 4.64 10.23 14.30
CA SER A 97 5.95 9.61 14.03
C SER A 97 6.18 9.39 12.54
N VAL A 98 5.16 8.92 11.81
CA VAL A 98 5.18 8.73 10.36
C VAL A 98 5.35 10.06 9.62
N LYS A 99 4.60 11.11 10.00
CA LYS A 99 4.75 12.46 9.42
C LYS A 99 6.12 13.05 9.67
N ARG A 100 6.65 12.91 10.89
CA ARG A 100 7.97 13.41 11.28
C ARG A 100 9.09 12.75 10.46
N LEU A 101 8.92 11.48 10.10
CA LEU A 101 9.84 10.76 9.21
C LEU A 101 9.59 11.05 7.71
N GLY A 102 8.61 11.90 7.40
CA GLY A 102 8.45 12.59 6.13
C GLY A 102 7.45 11.98 5.16
N ILE A 103 6.65 10.99 5.58
CA ILE A 103 5.52 10.52 4.77
C ILE A 103 4.45 11.63 4.76
N PRO A 104 4.01 12.12 3.59
CA PRO A 104 3.03 13.19 3.49
C PRO A 104 1.61 12.70 3.78
N ASP A 105 0.70 13.58 4.21
CA ASP A 105 -0.70 13.23 4.51
C ASP A 105 -1.42 12.53 3.36
N SER A 106 -1.12 12.91 2.12
CA SER A 106 -1.67 12.24 0.93
C SER A 106 -1.35 10.73 0.84
N HIS A 107 -0.41 10.23 1.65
CA HIS A 107 0.02 8.84 1.76
C HIS A 107 -0.28 8.22 3.13
N ILE A 108 -1.00 8.92 4.00
CA ILE A 108 -1.40 8.44 5.32
C ILE A 108 -2.92 8.39 5.37
N LEU A 109 -3.47 7.20 5.58
CA LEU A 109 -4.90 6.98 5.77
C LEU A 109 -5.15 6.85 7.27
N LEU A 110 -5.76 7.86 7.88
CA LEU A 110 -6.05 7.90 9.31
C LEU A 110 -7.53 7.63 9.59
N MET A 111 -7.81 6.56 10.33
CA MET A 111 -9.16 6.15 10.73
C MET A 111 -9.30 6.21 12.25
N LEU A 112 -10.15 7.11 12.76
CA LEU A 112 -10.43 7.25 14.20
C LEU A 112 -11.90 6.99 14.48
N ALA A 113 -12.18 5.88 15.17
CA ALA A 113 -13.55 5.48 15.51
C ALA A 113 -14.25 6.43 16.51
N ASP A 114 -13.50 7.27 17.22
CA ASP A 114 -14.04 8.28 18.14
C ASP A 114 -13.10 9.49 18.25
N ASP A 115 -13.64 10.61 18.71
CA ASP A 115 -12.91 11.88 18.85
C ASP A 115 -12.75 12.24 20.35
N MET A 116 -11.54 12.02 20.87
CA MET A 116 -11.21 12.35 22.26
C MET A 116 -11.00 13.86 22.47
N ALA A 117 -10.59 14.60 21.43
CA ALA A 117 -10.36 16.03 21.52
C ALA A 117 -11.67 16.80 21.72
N CYS A 118 -12.75 16.33 21.08
CA CYS A 118 -14.10 16.90 21.19
C CYS A 118 -14.99 16.25 22.26
N ASN A 119 -14.47 15.29 23.04
CA ASN A 119 -15.27 14.58 24.03
C ASN A 119 -15.63 15.49 25.22
N PRO A 120 -16.89 15.55 25.68
CA PRO A 120 -17.27 16.37 26.85
C PRO A 120 -16.58 15.99 28.16
N ARG A 121 -16.02 14.77 28.26
CA ARG A 121 -15.23 14.33 29.42
C ARG A 121 -13.79 14.82 29.39
N ASN A 122 -13.34 15.39 28.27
CA ASN A 122 -11.97 15.85 28.15
C ASN A 122 -11.76 17.13 28.97
N PRO A 123 -10.93 17.09 30.04
CA PRO A 123 -10.65 18.26 30.85
C PRO A 123 -9.86 19.34 30.10
N LYS A 124 -9.24 18.99 28.96
CA LYS A 124 -8.47 19.87 28.09
C LYS A 124 -9.03 19.82 26.66
N PRO A 125 -10.07 20.62 26.36
CA PRO A 125 -10.74 20.59 25.05
C PRO A 125 -9.77 20.79 23.88
N ALA A 126 -10.07 20.18 22.75
CA ALA A 126 -9.27 20.24 21.51
C ALA A 126 -7.84 19.69 21.64
N THR A 127 -7.56 18.89 22.67
CA THR A 127 -6.23 18.28 22.87
C THR A 127 -6.31 16.79 23.16
N VAL A 128 -5.29 16.06 22.72
CA VAL A 128 -5.05 14.66 23.07
C VAL A 128 -3.59 14.51 23.47
N PHE A 129 -3.30 13.83 24.58
CA PHE A 129 -1.95 13.63 25.11
C PHE A 129 -1.65 12.14 25.22
N SER A 130 -0.47 11.72 24.78
CA SER A 130 -0.01 10.34 24.88
C SER A 130 0.91 10.10 26.09
N HIS A 131 1.29 11.16 26.81
CA HIS A 131 2.21 11.10 27.95
C HIS A 131 1.70 11.96 29.13
N LYS A 132 1.99 11.54 30.36
CA LYS A 132 1.50 12.18 31.60
C LYS A 132 2.00 13.61 31.82
N ASN A 133 3.19 13.93 31.31
CA ASN A 133 3.71 15.30 31.37
C ASN A 133 2.90 16.27 30.49
N MET A 134 2.07 15.75 29.57
CA MET A 134 1.23 16.52 28.65
C MET A 134 2.00 17.60 27.88
N GLU A 135 3.27 17.34 27.57
CA GLU A 135 4.14 18.29 26.87
C GLU A 135 3.76 18.44 25.38
N LEU A 136 3.18 17.38 24.81
CA LEU A 136 2.87 17.30 23.38
C LEU A 136 1.41 16.93 23.15
N ASN A 137 0.66 17.86 22.54
CA ASN A 137 -0.67 17.57 22.00
C ASN A 137 -0.53 16.80 20.68
N VAL A 138 -0.92 15.52 20.66
CA VAL A 138 -0.85 14.67 19.46
C VAL A 138 -2.03 14.85 18.51
N TYR A 139 -3.07 15.58 18.91
CA TYR A 139 -4.16 15.96 18.00
C TYR A 139 -3.79 17.18 17.15
N GLY A 140 -3.16 18.21 17.75
CA GLY A 140 -2.60 19.38 17.06
C GLY A 140 -3.52 20.06 16.03
N ASP A 141 -2.94 20.94 15.21
CA ASP A 141 -3.64 21.60 14.09
C ASP A 141 -3.39 20.89 12.73
N ASP A 142 -2.50 19.89 12.71
CA ASP A 142 -1.92 19.28 11.51
C ASP A 142 -2.34 17.81 11.35
N VAL A 143 -3.45 17.41 11.95
CA VAL A 143 -4.00 16.04 11.83
C VAL A 143 -5.13 15.99 10.82
N GLU A 144 -4.93 15.21 9.75
CA GLU A 144 -5.94 14.93 8.74
C GLU A 144 -6.59 13.57 9.02
N VAL A 145 -7.78 13.57 9.62
CA VAL A 145 -8.55 12.33 9.83
C VAL A 145 -9.43 12.04 8.61
N ASP A 146 -9.15 10.95 7.90
CA ASP A 146 -9.85 10.53 6.67
C ASP A 146 -11.19 9.85 6.94
N TYR A 147 -11.23 8.95 7.92
CA TYR A 147 -12.44 8.22 8.31
C TYR A 147 -12.73 8.51 9.78
N ARG A 148 -13.89 9.12 10.04
CA ARG A 148 -14.25 9.61 11.38
C ARG A 148 -15.47 8.88 11.91
N GLY A 149 -15.42 8.50 13.19
CA GLY A 149 -16.59 8.00 13.90
C GLY A 149 -17.22 6.81 13.19
N TYR A 150 -18.47 6.98 12.78
CA TYR A 150 -19.27 5.96 12.10
C TYR A 150 -18.70 5.50 10.75
N GLU A 151 -17.80 6.25 10.12
CA GLU A 151 -17.14 5.80 8.88
C GLU A 151 -16.09 4.69 9.13
N VAL A 152 -15.64 4.50 10.37
CA VAL A 152 -14.62 3.48 10.72
C VAL A 152 -15.28 2.12 10.91
N THR A 153 -15.71 1.51 9.82
CA THR A 153 -16.33 0.17 9.79
C THR A 153 -15.38 -0.87 9.21
N VAL A 154 -15.65 -2.15 9.49
CA VAL A 154 -14.90 -3.26 8.89
C VAL A 154 -14.99 -3.19 7.36
N GLU A 155 -16.19 -2.93 6.84
CA GLU A 155 -16.44 -2.82 5.40
C GLU A 155 -15.59 -1.72 4.74
N ASN A 156 -15.54 -0.51 5.32
CA ASN A 156 -14.79 0.59 4.75
C ASN A 156 -13.28 0.31 4.79
N PHE A 157 -12.79 -0.24 5.90
CA PHE A 157 -11.38 -0.62 6.03
C PHE A 157 -10.98 -1.66 4.96
N LEU A 158 -11.75 -2.74 4.81
CA LEU A 158 -11.50 -3.76 3.79
C LEU A 158 -11.60 -3.21 2.36
N ARG A 159 -12.52 -2.27 2.10
CA ARG A 159 -12.62 -1.59 0.80
C ARG A 159 -11.39 -0.74 0.48
N VAL A 160 -10.86 -0.02 1.47
CA VAL A 160 -9.62 0.76 1.34
C VAL A 160 -8.46 -0.14 0.93
N LEU A 161 -8.25 -1.24 1.66
CA LEU A 161 -7.19 -2.20 1.37
C LEU A 161 -7.33 -2.79 -0.03
N THR A 162 -8.50 -3.34 -0.35
CA THR A 162 -8.75 -4.06 -1.61
C THR A 162 -8.97 -3.13 -2.82
N GLY A 163 -9.02 -1.82 -2.63
CA GLY A 163 -9.29 -0.83 -3.68
C GLY A 163 -10.71 -0.85 -4.22
N ARG A 164 -11.66 -1.50 -3.53
CA ARG A 164 -13.07 -1.60 -3.93
C ARG A 164 -13.86 -0.39 -3.43
N ILE A 165 -13.45 0.78 -3.86
CA ILE A 165 -14.00 2.06 -3.42
C ILE A 165 -14.77 2.72 -4.59
N PRO A 166 -15.93 3.35 -4.36
CA PRO A 166 -16.67 4.04 -5.41
C PRO A 166 -15.81 5.11 -6.13
N PRO A 167 -15.93 5.27 -7.46
CA PRO A 167 -15.18 6.28 -8.22
C PRO A 167 -15.43 7.74 -7.79
N SER A 168 -16.50 8.01 -7.04
CA SER A 168 -16.80 9.32 -6.45
C SER A 168 -16.04 9.62 -5.16
N THR A 169 -15.40 8.63 -4.54
CA THR A 169 -14.73 8.82 -3.24
C THR A 169 -13.53 9.78 -3.38
N PRO A 170 -13.33 10.77 -2.50
CA PRO A 170 -12.19 11.68 -2.60
C PRO A 170 -10.85 10.96 -2.67
N ARG A 171 -9.85 11.54 -3.35
CA ARG A 171 -8.52 10.94 -3.52
C ARG A 171 -7.84 10.63 -2.19
N LEU A 172 -7.97 11.53 -1.20
CA LEU A 172 -7.37 11.40 0.14
C LEU A 172 -7.90 10.17 0.90
N LYS A 173 -9.18 9.82 0.72
CA LYS A 173 -9.78 8.61 1.30
C LYS A 173 -9.49 7.33 0.49
N ARG A 174 -8.38 7.27 -0.25
CA ARG A 174 -8.03 6.08 -1.06
C ARG A 174 -6.58 5.70 -0.84
N LEU A 175 -6.36 4.40 -0.64
CA LEU A 175 -5.04 3.80 -0.75
C LEU A 175 -4.69 3.63 -2.24
N LEU A 176 -3.79 4.48 -2.75
CA LEU A 176 -3.36 4.49 -4.15
C LEU A 176 -1.96 3.89 -4.34
N SER A 177 -1.68 2.84 -3.58
CA SER A 177 -0.45 2.05 -3.64
C SER A 177 -0.41 1.11 -4.85
N ASP A 178 0.81 0.69 -5.21
CA ASP A 178 1.14 -0.18 -6.34
C ASP A 178 2.19 -1.24 -5.97
N ASP A 179 2.71 -1.98 -6.96
CA ASP A 179 3.72 -3.03 -6.79
C ASP A 179 5.11 -2.51 -6.40
N ARG A 180 5.27 -1.19 -6.24
CA ARG A 180 6.50 -0.55 -5.76
C ARG A 180 6.26 0.29 -4.52
N SER A 181 5.15 0.04 -3.82
CA SER A 181 4.75 0.77 -2.62
C SER A 181 4.94 -0.11 -1.39
N ASN A 182 5.70 0.36 -0.40
CA ASN A 182 5.73 -0.30 0.91
C ASN A 182 4.58 0.25 1.77
N ILE A 183 3.91 -0.61 2.52
CA ILE A 183 2.73 -0.24 3.31
C ILE A 183 2.94 -0.58 4.78
N LEU A 184 2.85 0.42 5.64
CA LEU A 184 2.66 0.25 7.07
C LEU A 184 1.16 0.20 7.37
N ILE A 185 0.70 -0.86 8.04
CA ILE A 185 -0.64 -0.94 8.59
C ILE A 185 -0.51 -1.06 10.11
N TYR A 186 -0.96 -0.04 10.83
CA TYR A 186 -1.02 -0.04 12.30
C TYR A 186 -2.46 -0.06 12.75
N MET A 187 -2.81 -1.02 13.61
CA MET A 187 -4.15 -1.14 14.19
C MET A 187 -4.06 -1.23 15.71
N THR A 188 -4.97 -0.53 16.41
CA THR A 188 -5.07 -0.61 17.87
C THR A 188 -6.52 -0.63 18.31
N GLY A 189 -6.80 -1.47 19.30
CA GLY A 189 -8.15 -1.64 19.82
C GLY A 189 -8.27 -2.84 20.76
N HIS A 190 -9.51 -3.25 20.99
CA HIS A 190 -9.81 -4.45 21.76
C HIS A 190 -9.99 -5.64 20.83
N GLY A 191 -9.42 -6.77 21.18
CA GLY A 191 -9.49 -7.99 20.38
C GLY A 191 -9.39 -9.23 21.25
N GLY A 192 -9.32 -10.37 20.58
CA GLY A 192 -9.19 -11.67 21.20
C GLY A 192 -8.65 -12.67 20.19
N ASN A 193 -8.83 -13.96 20.46
CA ASN A 193 -8.29 -15.00 19.58
C ASN A 193 -8.94 -14.96 18.19
N GLY A 194 -8.20 -14.43 17.21
CA GLY A 194 -8.57 -14.39 15.80
C GLY A 194 -9.48 -13.23 15.40
N PHE A 195 -9.72 -12.25 16.27
CA PHE A 195 -10.54 -11.08 15.92
C PHE A 195 -10.10 -9.77 16.60
N LEU A 196 -10.46 -8.65 15.98
CA LEU A 196 -10.34 -7.30 16.52
C LEU A 196 -11.70 -6.60 16.41
N LYS A 197 -12.18 -6.00 17.51
CA LYS A 197 -13.46 -5.28 17.55
C LYS A 197 -13.37 -3.94 16.85
N PHE A 198 -14.42 -3.58 16.12
CA PHE A 198 -14.68 -2.30 15.49
C PHE A 198 -15.92 -1.65 16.12
N GLN A 199 -15.75 -0.42 16.58
CA GLN A 199 -16.80 0.40 17.20
C GLN A 199 -17.60 -0.25 18.34
N ASP A 200 -17.05 -1.29 18.98
CA ASP A 200 -17.70 -2.09 20.03
C ASP A 200 -18.91 -2.93 19.56
N SER A 201 -19.18 -2.99 18.24
CA SER A 201 -20.34 -3.71 17.68
C SER A 201 -20.00 -4.72 16.59
N GLU A 202 -18.94 -4.47 15.82
CA GLU A 202 -18.48 -5.33 14.74
C GLU A 202 -17.13 -5.95 15.09
N GLU A 203 -16.74 -6.99 14.37
CA GLU A 203 -15.44 -7.65 14.53
C GLU A 203 -14.85 -7.92 13.15
N ILE A 204 -13.57 -7.63 12.97
CA ILE A 204 -12.79 -8.12 11.83
C ILE A 204 -12.02 -9.35 12.27
N THR A 205 -12.06 -10.40 11.45
CA THR A 205 -11.37 -11.66 11.73
C THR A 205 -9.99 -11.71 11.07
N ASN A 206 -9.12 -12.57 11.59
CA ASN A 206 -7.81 -12.85 11.00
C ASN A 206 -7.91 -13.46 9.58
N VAL A 207 -9.00 -14.17 9.27
CA VAL A 207 -9.29 -14.70 7.93
C VAL A 207 -9.64 -13.58 6.96
N GLU A 208 -10.51 -12.65 7.35
CA GLU A 208 -10.87 -11.51 6.49
C GLU A 208 -9.67 -10.62 6.18
N LEU A 209 -8.79 -10.40 7.17
CA LEU A 209 -7.51 -9.70 6.94
C LEU A 209 -6.60 -10.46 5.98
N ALA A 210 -6.43 -11.76 6.16
CA ALA A 210 -5.61 -12.59 5.28
C ALA A 210 -6.12 -12.52 3.82
N ASP A 211 -7.42 -12.67 3.62
CA ASP A 211 -8.05 -12.59 2.30
C ASP A 211 -7.97 -11.18 1.69
N ALA A 212 -7.98 -10.13 2.52
CA ALA A 212 -7.77 -8.76 2.05
C ALA A 212 -6.34 -8.55 1.54
N PHE A 213 -5.35 -9.03 2.29
CA PHE A 213 -3.94 -8.97 1.88
C PHE A 213 -3.67 -9.80 0.63
N GLU A 214 -4.31 -10.96 0.49
CA GLU A 214 -4.24 -11.74 -0.75
C GLU A 214 -4.80 -10.97 -1.94
N GLN A 215 -5.94 -10.32 -1.76
CA GLN A 215 -6.51 -9.50 -2.82
C GLN A 215 -5.64 -8.29 -3.15
N MET A 216 -4.93 -7.72 -2.19
CA MET A 216 -3.94 -6.67 -2.44
C MET A 216 -2.76 -7.21 -3.25
N TRP A 217 -2.25 -8.39 -2.90
CA TRP A 217 -1.15 -9.04 -3.59
C TRP A 217 -1.50 -9.37 -5.05
N GLN A 218 -2.63 -10.04 -5.28
CA GLN A 218 -3.11 -10.40 -6.62
C GLN A 218 -3.35 -9.17 -7.51
N LYS A 219 -3.75 -8.04 -6.89
CA LYS A 219 -3.95 -6.76 -7.57
C LYS A 219 -2.69 -5.90 -7.64
N ARG A 220 -1.52 -6.41 -7.20
CA ARG A 220 -0.25 -5.68 -7.22
C ARG A 220 -0.34 -4.32 -6.52
N ARG A 221 -0.92 -4.31 -5.32
CA ARG A 221 -1.14 -3.09 -4.52
C ARG A 221 -0.07 -2.84 -3.47
N TYR A 222 0.93 -3.72 -3.32
CA TYR A 222 2.08 -3.47 -2.46
C TYR A 222 3.32 -4.22 -2.98
N ASN A 223 4.49 -3.69 -2.63
CA ASN A 223 5.79 -4.36 -2.75
C ASN A 223 6.07 -5.18 -1.48
N GLU A 224 6.06 -4.52 -0.33
CA GLU A 224 6.24 -5.08 1.01
C GLU A 224 5.20 -4.48 1.98
N LEU A 225 4.75 -5.26 2.95
CA LEU A 225 3.76 -4.85 3.93
C LEU A 225 4.26 -5.14 5.35
N LEU A 226 4.23 -4.11 6.20
CA LEU A 226 4.47 -4.21 7.63
C LEU A 226 3.14 -4.04 8.36
N PHE A 227 2.68 -5.11 9.02
CA PHE A 227 1.47 -5.11 9.82
C PHE A 227 1.83 -5.06 11.31
N ILE A 228 1.37 -4.04 12.03
CA ILE A 228 1.57 -3.90 13.46
C ILE A 228 0.20 -3.82 14.13
N ILE A 229 -0.04 -4.66 15.13
CA ILE A 229 -1.30 -4.67 15.86
C ILE A 229 -1.10 -4.59 17.37
N ASP A 230 -1.73 -3.61 18.02
CA ASP A 230 -1.75 -3.48 19.48
C ASP A 230 -3.14 -3.85 20.03
N THR A 231 -3.27 -5.09 20.52
CA THR A 231 -4.50 -5.66 21.06
C THR A 231 -4.21 -6.92 21.89
N CYS A 232 -5.14 -7.31 22.77
CA CYS A 232 -5.12 -8.63 23.40
C CYS A 232 -5.12 -9.76 22.35
N GLN A 233 -4.33 -10.80 22.62
CA GLN A 233 -4.08 -11.94 21.75
C GLN A 233 -3.69 -11.55 20.31
N GLY A 234 -2.96 -10.45 20.14
CA GLY A 234 -2.66 -9.86 18.83
C GLY A 234 -1.95 -10.82 17.87
N ALA A 235 -1.12 -11.75 18.37
CA ALA A 235 -0.45 -12.73 17.53
C ALA A 235 -1.40 -13.63 16.72
N SER A 236 -2.61 -13.88 17.24
CA SER A 236 -3.65 -14.64 16.52
C SER A 236 -4.09 -13.96 15.22
N MET A 237 -3.91 -12.64 15.10
CA MET A 237 -4.41 -11.86 13.96
C MET A 237 -3.62 -12.10 12.68
N TYR A 238 -2.36 -12.51 12.77
CA TYR A 238 -1.51 -12.78 11.61
C TYR A 238 -1.27 -14.26 11.34
N GLU A 239 -1.78 -15.19 12.15
CA GLU A 239 -1.59 -16.63 11.95
C GLU A 239 -2.11 -17.13 10.60
N ARG A 240 -3.17 -16.50 10.11
CA ARG A 240 -3.83 -16.88 8.85
C ARG A 240 -3.27 -16.17 7.63
N PHE A 241 -2.27 -15.29 7.76
CA PHE A 241 -1.66 -14.66 6.60
C PHE A 241 -0.92 -15.72 5.76
N TYR A 242 -1.11 -15.64 4.44
CA TYR A 242 -0.50 -16.56 3.47
C TYR A 242 0.05 -15.86 2.23
N SER A 243 -0.15 -14.55 2.09
CA SER A 243 0.38 -13.76 0.98
C SER A 243 1.85 -13.37 1.25
N PRO A 244 2.69 -13.29 0.21
CA PRO A 244 4.11 -13.02 0.37
C PRO A 244 4.39 -11.55 0.69
N ASN A 245 5.63 -11.28 1.10
CA ASN A 245 6.19 -9.98 1.42
C ASN A 245 5.48 -9.26 2.58
N ILE A 246 5.03 -10.04 3.57
CA ILE A 246 4.38 -9.52 4.78
C ILE A 246 5.26 -9.80 6.00
N MET A 247 5.57 -8.75 6.75
CA MET A 247 6.11 -8.83 8.10
C MET A 247 5.02 -8.41 9.09
N ALA A 248 4.81 -9.17 10.16
CA ALA A 248 3.77 -8.86 11.14
C ALA A 248 4.33 -8.80 12.57
N LEU A 249 3.85 -7.83 13.36
CA LEU A 249 4.19 -7.63 14.76
C LEU A 249 2.90 -7.49 15.58
N ALA A 250 2.90 -7.99 16.81
CA ALA A 250 1.79 -7.88 17.74
C ALA A 250 2.26 -7.55 19.16
N SER A 251 1.44 -6.84 19.92
CA SER A 251 1.74 -6.49 21.31
C SER A 251 1.60 -7.62 22.32
N SER A 252 0.88 -8.71 22.00
CA SER A 252 0.73 -9.87 22.88
C SER A 252 0.60 -11.20 22.13
N GLN A 253 0.98 -12.29 22.79
CA GLN A 253 0.81 -13.66 22.29
C GLN A 253 -0.61 -14.19 22.52
N ILE A 254 -0.94 -15.31 21.88
CA ILE A 254 -2.20 -16.02 22.10
C ILE A 254 -2.31 -16.44 23.57
N GLY A 255 -3.47 -16.17 24.17
CA GLY A 255 -3.71 -16.38 25.59
C GLY A 255 -3.17 -15.28 26.52
N GLU A 256 -2.54 -14.22 25.99
CA GLU A 256 -2.08 -13.07 26.77
C GLU A 256 -2.85 -11.78 26.42
N ASP A 257 -3.13 -10.98 27.44
CA ASP A 257 -3.69 -9.64 27.29
C ASP A 257 -2.61 -8.63 26.87
N SER A 258 -3.00 -7.60 26.11
CA SER A 258 -2.22 -6.36 25.99
C SER A 258 -2.65 -5.41 27.11
N LEU A 259 -1.73 -4.57 27.59
CA LEU A 259 -1.90 -3.79 28.81
C LEU A 259 -1.76 -2.30 28.56
N SER A 260 -2.63 -1.53 29.20
CA SER A 260 -2.59 -0.08 29.18
C SER A 260 -1.42 0.48 30.00
N HIS A 261 -1.01 1.71 29.68
CA HIS A 261 0.07 2.44 30.31
C HIS A 261 -0.29 3.90 30.55
N GLN A 262 0.61 4.63 31.22
CA GLN A 262 0.45 6.06 31.49
C GLN A 262 -0.92 6.44 32.08
N PRO A 263 -1.33 5.91 33.27
CA PRO A 263 -2.56 6.35 33.92
C PRO A 263 -2.49 7.81 34.34
N ASP A 264 -3.49 8.59 33.98
CA ASP A 264 -3.58 10.02 34.32
C ASP A 264 -4.85 10.32 35.13
N ALA A 265 -4.68 10.93 36.30
CA ALA A 265 -5.78 11.24 37.20
C ALA A 265 -6.63 12.44 36.74
N GLY A 266 -6.05 13.34 35.94
CA GLY A 266 -6.76 14.50 35.41
C GLY A 266 -7.72 14.11 34.28
N VAL A 267 -7.26 13.29 33.34
CA VAL A 267 -8.07 12.73 32.24
C VAL A 267 -8.96 11.58 32.76
N GLY A 268 -8.55 10.90 33.83
CA GLY A 268 -9.30 9.86 34.52
C GLY A 268 -9.22 8.48 33.86
N VAL A 269 -8.28 8.29 32.92
CA VAL A 269 -8.09 7.07 32.12
C VAL A 269 -6.60 6.86 31.82
N HIS A 270 -6.27 5.76 31.14
CA HIS A 270 -4.92 5.53 30.62
C HIS A 270 -4.71 6.27 29.30
N LEU A 271 -3.54 6.88 29.12
CA LEU A 271 -3.23 7.70 27.96
C LEU A 271 -2.67 6.91 26.78
N MET A 272 -2.06 5.74 27.01
CA MET A 272 -1.43 4.96 25.96
C MET A 272 -1.44 3.47 26.30
N ASP A 273 -1.17 2.58 25.34
CA ASP A 273 -0.88 1.16 25.61
C ASP A 273 0.62 0.90 25.75
N ARG A 274 0.99 -0.11 26.54
CA ARG A 274 2.39 -0.38 26.90
C ARG A 274 3.27 -0.66 25.69
N TYR A 275 2.81 -1.53 24.80
CA TYR A 275 3.59 -1.88 23.62
C TYR A 275 3.79 -0.65 22.72
N THR A 276 2.69 0.03 22.40
CA THR A 276 2.75 1.27 21.60
C THR A 276 3.62 2.34 22.25
N PHE A 277 3.63 2.46 23.59
CA PHE A 277 4.52 3.38 24.31
C PHE A 277 5.99 3.16 23.96
N TYR A 278 6.49 1.92 24.10
CA TYR A 278 7.90 1.64 23.83
C TYR A 278 8.25 1.65 22.34
N VAL A 279 7.30 1.30 21.47
CA VAL A 279 7.47 1.50 20.02
C VAL A 279 7.63 2.99 19.71
N LEU A 280 6.82 3.87 20.31
CA LEU A 280 6.92 5.31 20.10
C LEU A 280 8.20 5.90 20.67
N GLU A 281 8.63 5.50 21.86
CA GLU A 281 9.92 5.92 22.41
C GLU A 281 11.07 5.55 21.48
N PHE A 282 11.08 4.32 20.96
CA PHE A 282 12.04 3.90 19.95
C PHE A 282 11.95 4.77 18.70
N LEU A 283 10.74 5.01 18.18
CA LEU A 283 10.55 5.81 16.98
C LEU A 283 10.98 7.25 17.17
N GLU A 284 10.83 7.88 18.34
CA GLU A 284 11.29 9.26 18.59
C GLU A 284 12.80 9.43 18.33
N GLU A 285 13.61 8.40 18.59
CA GLU A 285 15.06 8.41 18.31
C GLU A 285 15.40 8.12 16.83
N ILE A 286 14.42 7.69 16.03
CA ILE A 286 14.61 7.46 14.59
C ILE A 286 14.53 8.77 13.82
N HIS A 287 15.47 8.92 12.89
CA HIS A 287 15.56 10.01 11.94
C HIS A 287 15.63 9.47 10.51
N PRO A 288 15.38 10.28 9.47
CA PRO A 288 15.45 9.81 8.08
C PRO A 288 16.80 9.21 7.65
N ALA A 289 17.89 9.54 8.36
CA ALA A 289 19.24 9.01 8.12
C ALA A 289 19.62 7.85 9.08
N SER A 290 18.70 7.39 9.93
CA SER A 290 18.95 6.28 10.86
C SER A 290 19.13 4.97 10.10
N HIS A 291 20.04 4.13 10.62
CA HIS A 291 20.35 2.81 10.05
C HIS A 291 19.80 1.66 10.91
N ASN A 292 18.90 1.98 11.84
CA ASN A 292 18.21 0.98 12.64
C ASN A 292 17.38 0.06 11.74
N ASN A 293 17.36 -1.21 12.10
CA ASN A 293 16.73 -2.26 11.29
C ASN A 293 15.49 -2.83 11.99
N MET A 294 14.71 -3.64 11.27
CA MET A 294 13.48 -4.24 11.79
C MET A 294 13.74 -5.19 12.97
N HIS A 295 14.93 -5.79 13.08
CA HIS A 295 15.29 -6.60 14.23
C HIS A 295 15.40 -5.76 15.51
N ASP A 296 15.86 -4.51 15.43
CA ASP A 296 15.86 -3.57 16.56
C ASP A 296 14.42 -3.32 17.03
N LEU A 297 13.47 -3.14 16.09
CA LEU A 297 12.05 -2.96 16.42
C LEU A 297 11.44 -4.18 17.14
N PHE A 298 11.89 -5.40 16.84
CA PHE A 298 11.39 -6.61 17.52
C PHE A 298 11.76 -6.64 19.01
N GLN A 299 12.78 -5.89 19.42
CA GLN A 299 13.32 -5.91 20.79
C GLN A 299 12.83 -4.74 21.66
N VAL A 300 12.06 -3.79 21.11
CA VAL A 300 11.70 -2.54 21.83
C VAL A 300 10.90 -2.75 23.09
N CYS A 301 10.14 -3.84 23.17
CA CYS A 301 9.31 -4.12 24.33
C CYS A 301 9.49 -5.55 24.84
N PRO A 302 10.58 -5.84 25.57
CA PRO A 302 10.73 -7.14 26.21
C PRO A 302 9.59 -7.39 27.21
N LYS A 303 9.35 -8.66 27.52
CA LYS A 303 8.26 -9.09 28.44
C LYS A 303 8.30 -8.38 29.80
N SER A 304 9.48 -8.02 30.30
CA SER A 304 9.64 -7.26 31.54
C SER A 304 9.00 -5.87 31.51
N LEU A 305 8.97 -5.21 30.34
CA LEU A 305 8.41 -3.87 30.17
C LEU A 305 6.95 -3.91 29.71
N CYS A 306 6.66 -4.76 28.72
CA CYS A 306 5.32 -4.91 28.16
C CYS A 306 4.37 -5.63 29.12
N VAL A 307 4.89 -6.53 29.97
CA VAL A 307 4.13 -7.46 30.82
C VAL A 307 3.28 -8.47 30.02
N SER A 308 3.03 -8.21 28.74
CA SER A 308 2.74 -9.18 27.68
C SER A 308 4.03 -9.58 26.94
N THR A 309 3.94 -10.60 26.10
CA THR A 309 5.01 -11.03 25.19
C THR A 309 4.69 -10.53 23.78
N PRO A 310 5.41 -9.52 23.25
CA PRO A 310 5.23 -9.15 21.85
C PRO A 310 5.63 -10.28 20.90
N GLY A 311 4.83 -10.46 19.85
CA GLY A 311 5.03 -11.46 18.82
C GLY A 311 5.49 -10.81 17.51
N HIS A 312 6.23 -11.57 16.71
CA HIS A 312 6.54 -11.20 15.33
C HIS A 312 6.50 -12.43 14.42
N ARG A 313 6.18 -12.22 13.14
CA ARG A 313 6.11 -13.23 12.10
C ARG A 313 6.81 -12.72 10.84
N THR A 314 7.77 -13.48 10.34
CA THR A 314 8.66 -13.08 9.23
C THR A 314 8.80 -14.14 8.13
N ASP A 315 8.18 -15.32 8.26
CA ASP A 315 8.27 -16.42 7.28
C ASP A 315 7.71 -16.07 5.89
N LEU A 316 6.79 -15.11 5.82
CA LEU A 316 6.23 -14.59 4.57
C LEU A 316 7.09 -13.48 3.95
N PHE A 317 8.11 -12.99 4.66
CA PHE A 317 8.93 -11.86 4.25
C PHE A 317 10.26 -12.35 3.65
N GLN A 318 10.60 -11.91 2.44
CA GLN A 318 11.74 -12.47 1.70
C GLN A 318 13.12 -11.99 2.18
N ARG A 319 13.21 -10.75 2.67
CA ARG A 319 14.47 -10.15 3.12
C ARG A 319 14.74 -10.49 4.58
N ASP A 320 16.01 -10.52 4.95
CA ASP A 320 16.41 -10.65 6.35
C ASP A 320 16.02 -9.36 7.12
N PRO A 321 15.22 -9.44 8.20
CA PRO A 321 14.87 -8.30 9.04
C PRO A 321 16.06 -7.51 9.58
N GLN A 322 17.25 -8.11 9.71
CA GLN A 322 18.48 -7.40 10.12
C GLN A 322 18.99 -6.42 9.06
N THR A 323 18.59 -6.61 7.80
CA THR A 323 18.99 -5.77 6.65
C THR A 323 17.91 -4.77 6.23
N VAL A 324 16.71 -4.88 6.81
CA VAL A 324 15.55 -4.06 6.44
C VAL A 324 15.49 -2.88 7.39
N LEU A 325 15.57 -1.67 6.87
CA LEU A 325 15.60 -0.46 7.69
C LEU A 325 14.20 -0.11 8.19
N ILE A 326 14.10 0.48 9.38
CA ILE A 326 12.83 1.04 9.89
C ILE A 326 12.27 2.09 8.90
N THR A 327 13.16 2.87 8.29
CA THR A 327 12.81 3.89 7.31
C THR A 327 12.20 3.31 6.02
N ASP A 328 12.37 2.01 5.75
CA ASP A 328 11.72 1.36 4.59
C ASP A 328 10.19 1.33 4.73
N PHE A 329 9.64 1.47 5.94
CA PHE A 329 8.19 1.52 6.19
C PHE A 329 7.72 2.83 6.81
N PHE A 330 8.50 3.42 7.72
CA PHE A 330 8.11 4.62 8.45
C PHE A 330 8.60 5.93 7.81
N GLY A 331 9.60 5.86 6.92
CA GLY A 331 10.28 7.02 6.34
C GLY A 331 9.72 7.49 5.01
N SER A 332 10.00 8.74 4.63
CA SER A 332 9.80 9.20 3.25
C SER A 332 10.84 8.58 2.33
N VAL A 333 10.42 8.04 1.19
CA VAL A 333 11.34 7.69 0.10
C VAL A 333 11.61 8.94 -0.72
N ARG A 334 12.68 9.67 -0.40
CA ARG A 334 13.15 10.82 -1.19
C ARG A 334 14.51 10.51 -1.79
N LYS A 335 14.52 9.91 -2.99
CA LYS A 335 15.76 9.81 -3.76
C LYS A 335 16.07 11.17 -4.38
N VAL A 336 16.81 11.99 -3.64
CA VAL A 336 17.30 13.29 -4.13
C VAL A 336 18.78 13.13 -4.47
N GLU A 337 19.08 13.00 -5.76
CA GLU A 337 20.44 13.12 -6.27
C GLU A 337 20.66 14.55 -6.78
N LEU A 338 21.55 15.28 -6.11
CA LEU A 338 21.94 16.62 -6.54
C LEU A 338 22.98 16.50 -7.64
N THR A 339 22.55 16.63 -8.89
CA THR A 339 23.46 16.74 -10.03
C THR A 339 23.71 18.20 -10.42
N LYS A 340 24.97 18.54 -10.72
CA LYS A 340 25.35 19.82 -11.31
C LYS A 340 25.39 19.75 -12.83
N ASP A 341 25.30 18.55 -13.38
CA ASP A 341 25.40 18.29 -14.81
C ASP A 341 23.99 18.20 -15.42
N PRO A 342 23.78 18.75 -16.63
CA PRO A 342 22.48 18.69 -17.29
C PRO A 342 22.13 17.23 -17.62
N VAL A 343 21.06 16.72 -17.00
CA VAL A 343 20.50 15.40 -17.33
C VAL A 343 19.74 15.51 -18.64
N ILE A 344 20.24 14.84 -19.68
CA ILE A 344 19.54 14.72 -20.96
C ILE A 344 18.44 13.66 -20.79
N ILE A 345 17.23 14.12 -20.49
CA ILE A 345 16.05 13.26 -20.48
C ILE A 345 15.77 12.88 -21.95
N LYS A 346 16.16 11.68 -22.37
CA LYS A 346 15.78 11.15 -23.68
C LYS A 346 14.25 11.09 -23.74
N PRO A 347 13.58 11.86 -24.61
CA PRO A 347 12.14 11.79 -24.70
C PRO A 347 11.77 10.42 -25.25
N HIS A 348 11.36 9.50 -24.38
CA HIS A 348 10.81 8.19 -24.78
C HIS A 348 9.39 8.33 -25.37
N LEU A 349 9.08 9.47 -26.00
CA LEU A 349 7.77 9.82 -26.54
C LEU A 349 7.62 9.46 -28.02
N GLU A 350 8.71 9.22 -28.76
CA GLU A 350 8.59 8.91 -30.20
C GLU A 350 8.21 7.44 -30.50
N GLN A 351 8.58 6.48 -29.64
CA GLN A 351 8.15 5.09 -29.80
C GLN A 351 6.69 4.86 -29.39
N ARG A 352 6.14 5.71 -28.52
CA ARG A 352 4.73 5.61 -28.08
C ARG A 352 3.79 6.13 -29.17
N GLN A 353 4.19 7.17 -29.92
CA GLN A 353 3.38 7.74 -30.99
C GLN A 353 3.28 6.82 -32.22
N LYS A 354 4.37 6.11 -32.58
CA LYS A 354 4.32 5.07 -33.63
C LYS A 354 3.50 3.84 -33.23
N ARG A 355 3.53 3.43 -31.95
CA ARG A 355 2.66 2.34 -31.46
C ARG A 355 1.19 2.73 -31.44
N PHE A 356 0.86 3.99 -31.15
CA PHE A 356 -0.51 4.49 -31.24
C PHE A 356 -1.00 4.59 -32.69
N SER A 357 -0.18 5.09 -33.63
CA SER A 357 -0.60 5.14 -35.04
C SER A 357 -0.74 3.76 -35.69
N SER A 358 0.04 2.76 -35.25
CA SER A 358 -0.10 1.38 -35.71
C SER A 358 -1.23 0.62 -34.99
N ALA A 359 -1.56 0.99 -33.74
CA ALA A 359 -2.67 0.42 -33.00
C ALA A 359 -4.03 0.96 -33.47
N ASP A 360 -4.11 2.23 -33.89
CA ASP A 360 -5.31 2.79 -34.53
C ASP A 360 -5.58 2.18 -35.92
N ALA A 361 -4.53 1.73 -36.63
CA ALA A 361 -4.67 0.97 -37.87
C ALA A 361 -5.00 -0.53 -37.66
N MET A 362 -4.80 -1.05 -36.44
CA MET A 362 -5.19 -2.40 -36.01
C MET A 362 -6.46 -2.40 -35.14
N MET A 363 -7.15 -1.26 -35.04
CA MET A 363 -8.45 -1.13 -34.36
C MET A 363 -9.63 -1.46 -35.27
N ASP A 364 -9.41 -2.16 -36.39
CA ASP A 364 -10.45 -2.96 -37.00
C ASP A 364 -10.37 -4.42 -36.49
N ALA A 365 -11.40 -4.77 -35.71
CA ALA A 365 -11.81 -6.12 -35.29
C ALA A 365 -11.11 -6.80 -34.11
N VAL A 366 -10.64 -6.08 -33.08
CA VAL A 366 -10.61 -6.68 -31.73
C VAL A 366 -11.94 -6.39 -31.04
N LYS A 367 -12.93 -7.27 -31.27
CA LYS A 367 -14.14 -7.30 -30.45
C LYS A 367 -13.72 -7.52 -29.01
N TYR A 368 -13.93 -6.52 -28.15
CA TYR A 368 -13.97 -6.73 -26.71
C TYR A 368 -14.87 -7.94 -26.44
N ALA A 369 -14.36 -8.93 -25.70
CA ALA A 369 -15.21 -9.96 -25.18
C ALA A 369 -16.35 -9.27 -24.42
N HIS A 370 -17.60 -9.62 -24.74
CA HIS A 370 -18.77 -9.05 -24.10
C HIS A 370 -18.57 -9.08 -22.59
N GLN A 371 -18.67 -7.91 -21.94
CA GLN A 371 -18.89 -7.84 -20.50
C GLN A 371 -20.04 -8.81 -20.20
N LEU A 372 -19.81 -9.71 -19.25
CA LEU A 372 -20.77 -10.74 -18.85
C LEU A 372 -22.19 -10.14 -18.82
N PRO A 373 -23.17 -10.74 -19.51
CA PRO A 373 -24.48 -10.15 -19.65
C PRO A 373 -25.21 -10.24 -18.31
N VAL A 374 -25.04 -9.22 -17.48
CA VAL A 374 -25.76 -9.11 -16.19
C VAL A 374 -27.27 -9.07 -16.42
N SER A 375 -27.73 -8.63 -17.60
CA SER A 375 -29.13 -8.67 -18.00
C SER A 375 -29.66 -10.06 -18.37
N GLU A 376 -28.80 -11.03 -18.73
CA GLU A 376 -29.22 -12.42 -18.98
C GLU A 376 -29.28 -13.25 -17.70
N ILE A 377 -28.61 -12.80 -16.62
CA ILE A 377 -28.66 -13.43 -15.30
C ILE A 377 -30.00 -13.11 -14.60
N ILE A 378 -30.60 -11.96 -14.88
CA ILE A 378 -31.86 -11.50 -14.23
C ILE A 378 -33.12 -12.14 -14.85
N HIS A 379 -33.01 -12.78 -16.04
CA HIS A 379 -34.15 -13.43 -16.71
C HIS A 379 -34.08 -14.95 -16.84
N GLN A 380 -33.13 -15.61 -16.18
CA GLN A 380 -33.19 -17.07 -16.07
C GLN A 380 -34.26 -17.48 -15.07
N LYS A 381 -35.43 -17.92 -15.56
CA LYS A 381 -36.34 -18.75 -14.77
C LYS A 381 -35.54 -19.94 -14.21
N PRO A 382 -35.64 -20.23 -12.91
CA PRO A 382 -34.92 -21.36 -12.34
C PRO A 382 -35.37 -22.65 -13.04
N LYS A 383 -34.44 -23.39 -13.63
CA LYS A 383 -34.68 -24.78 -14.01
C LYS A 383 -34.90 -25.56 -12.72
N PRO A 384 -35.95 -26.39 -12.60
CA PRO A 384 -36.12 -27.25 -11.44
C PRO A 384 -34.95 -28.23 -11.42
N THR A 385 -34.01 -28.04 -10.50
CA THR A 385 -32.98 -29.04 -10.22
C THR A 385 -33.66 -30.17 -9.47
N GLU A 386 -33.76 -31.34 -10.10
CA GLU A 386 -34.00 -32.60 -9.40
C GLU A 386 -32.84 -32.84 -8.45
N TRP A 387 -33.00 -32.39 -7.22
CA TRP A 387 -32.07 -32.66 -6.15
C TRP A 387 -32.35 -34.07 -5.63
N HIS A 388 -31.45 -35.01 -5.94
CA HIS A 388 -31.44 -36.31 -5.29
C HIS A 388 -30.46 -36.28 -4.12
N PRO A 389 -30.92 -36.47 -2.87
CA PRO A 389 -30.00 -36.67 -1.76
C PRO A 389 -29.16 -37.93 -1.99
N PRO A 390 -27.90 -37.97 -1.52
CA PRO A 390 -27.14 -39.21 -1.48
C PRO A 390 -27.95 -40.27 -0.73
N SER A 391 -27.97 -41.52 -1.22
CA SER A 391 -28.84 -42.61 -0.76
C SER A 391 -28.76 -42.92 0.75
N GLY A 392 -27.70 -42.48 1.44
CA GLY A 392 -27.57 -42.55 2.90
C GLY A 392 -28.32 -41.47 3.69
N PHE A 393 -28.64 -40.32 3.08
CA PHE A 393 -29.25 -39.17 3.76
C PHE A 393 -30.74 -39.41 4.06
N ILE A 394 -31.47 -40.03 3.13
CA ILE A 394 -32.89 -40.40 3.34
C ILE A 394 -32.99 -41.46 4.45
N LEU A 395 -32.14 -42.49 4.44
CA LEU A 395 -32.13 -43.53 5.48
C LEU A 395 -31.75 -42.96 6.86
N GLY A 396 -30.78 -42.04 6.92
CA GLY A 396 -30.41 -41.36 8.16
C GLY A 396 -31.54 -40.48 8.72
N LEU A 397 -32.27 -39.77 7.85
CA LEU A 397 -33.39 -38.93 8.24
C LEU A 397 -34.59 -39.77 8.75
N TRP A 398 -34.91 -40.89 8.09
CA TRP A 398 -35.96 -41.81 8.56
C TRP A 398 -35.60 -42.51 9.87
N ALA A 399 -34.33 -42.90 10.06
CA ALA A 399 -33.88 -43.47 11.33
C ALA A 399 -33.97 -42.45 12.48
N LEU A 400 -33.63 -41.18 12.22
CA LEU A 400 -33.75 -40.10 13.20
C LEU A 400 -35.22 -39.82 13.54
N ILE A 401 -36.10 -39.76 12.54
CA ILE A 401 -37.54 -39.53 12.74
C ILE A 401 -38.16 -40.69 13.55
N LEU A 402 -37.82 -41.95 13.24
CA LEU A 402 -38.30 -43.11 14.00
C LEU A 402 -37.78 -43.10 15.44
N LEU A 403 -36.50 -42.78 15.65
CA LEU A 403 -35.93 -42.67 17.01
C LEU A 403 -36.60 -41.57 17.82
N VAL A 404 -36.84 -40.40 17.21
CA VAL A 404 -37.55 -39.31 17.87
C VAL A 404 -38.98 -39.72 18.16
N PHE A 405 -39.70 -40.31 17.20
CA PHE A 405 -41.08 -40.77 17.38
C PHE A 405 -41.20 -41.81 18.50
N PHE A 406 -40.34 -42.84 18.56
CA PHE A 406 -40.38 -43.81 19.65
C PHE A 406 -39.98 -43.21 21.01
N LYS A 407 -39.02 -42.27 21.02
CA LYS A 407 -38.60 -41.59 22.26
C LYS A 407 -39.65 -40.62 22.80
N THR A 408 -40.39 -39.93 21.94
CA THR A 408 -41.40 -38.93 22.36
C THR A 408 -42.82 -39.48 22.47
N TYR A 409 -43.20 -40.42 21.60
CA TYR A 409 -44.56 -40.99 21.56
C TYR A 409 -44.64 -42.39 22.17
N GLY A 410 -43.63 -43.25 21.95
CA GLY A 410 -43.61 -44.63 22.48
C GLY A 410 -43.59 -44.70 24.01
N LEU A 411 -42.81 -43.82 24.66
CA LEU A 411 -42.77 -43.72 26.13
C LEU A 411 -44.06 -43.18 26.76
N LYS A 412 -44.92 -42.51 25.98
CA LYS A 412 -46.17 -41.91 26.49
C LYS A 412 -47.39 -42.84 26.33
N HIS A 413 -47.34 -43.81 25.42
CA HIS A 413 -48.47 -44.71 25.13
C HIS A 413 -48.26 -46.19 25.48
N MET A 414 -47.07 -46.62 25.92
CA MET A 414 -46.86 -48.00 26.40
C MET A 414 -47.21 -48.24 27.88
N LYS A 415 -48.00 -47.37 28.52
CA LYS A 415 -48.54 -47.64 29.87
C LYS A 415 -49.81 -48.50 29.87
N HIS A 416 -50.35 -48.90 28.72
CA HIS A 416 -51.62 -49.67 28.62
C HIS A 416 -51.52 -50.96 27.78
N VAL A 417 -50.31 -51.50 27.61
CA VAL A 417 -50.13 -52.85 27.03
C VAL A 417 -49.14 -53.62 27.91
N ILE A 418 -49.63 -54.08 29.06
CA ILE A 418 -49.23 -55.30 29.77
C ILE A 418 -50.53 -55.96 30.22
#